data_AF-A0A2R6N1D1-F1
#
_entry.id   AF-A0A2R6N1D1-F1
#
_cell.length_a   1.000
_cell.length_b   1.000
_cell.length_c   1.000
_cell.angle_alpha   90.00
_cell.angle_beta   90.00
_cell.angle_gamma   90.00
#
_symmetry.space_group_name_H-M   'P 1'
#
loop_
_entity.id
_entity.type
_entity.pdbx_description
1 polymer ?
#
loop_
_entity_poly.entity_id
_entity_poly.type
_entity_poly.pdbx_seq_one_letter_code
_entity_poly.pdbx_strand_id
1 'polypeptide(L)'
;TRPSFGEDDVGDVDEFDLLEAALRQRPDYIVFGETRGEEGRDLFQVMSTGHTTYTTFHADSVGEVIKRFTTAPINVSKTLFTALDLVSIQTQTRVGGRKVRRNKTLTEINEYSPENDEINVRDVYEWRAETDEFIQMGSSSTLEEIKFDRGWTQDRLDEALFKRKVVLAYLINEGLNTYSHVAATVQAFINDPETILAHIANERLKRSLEDLREMESVQIDVDPEKEEMVPRPDPPSELREVTADILEKAEPMLEEYRDADTADLEAALPTGTAGDEAPADDEDVDFGQFVPEAGEEPEGESESDAEVEADGGAVSGAGGEASR
;
A
#
# COMPACT_ATOMS: atom_id res chain seq x y z
N THR A 1 2.82 -0.86 -23.06
CA THR A 1 3.55 -0.28 -24.20
C THR A 1 3.00 -0.79 -25.51
N ARG A 2 3.20 -0.06 -26.61
CA ARG A 2 2.80 -0.48 -27.96
C ARG A 2 3.91 -0.11 -28.94
N PRO A 3 4.76 -1.07 -29.38
CA PRO A 3 5.77 -0.78 -30.38
C PRO A 3 5.13 -0.41 -31.72
N SER A 4 5.70 0.60 -32.38
CA SER A 4 5.38 0.91 -33.77
C SER A 4 6.07 -0.11 -34.71
N PHE A 5 5.42 -0.47 -35.82
CA PHE A 5 5.98 -1.36 -36.85
C PHE A 5 6.21 -0.63 -38.19
N GLY A 6 6.09 0.70 -38.22
CA GLY A 6 6.27 1.54 -39.42
C GLY A 6 7.58 2.32 -39.41
N GLU A 7 8.08 2.75 -40.58
CA GLU A 7 9.33 3.52 -40.71
C GLU A 7 9.29 4.93 -40.09
N ASP A 8 8.11 5.41 -39.70
CA ASP A 8 7.89 6.80 -39.24
C ASP A 8 7.70 6.94 -37.70
N ASP A 9 7.86 5.87 -36.92
CA ASP A 9 7.64 5.81 -35.44
C ASP A 9 6.28 6.34 -34.93
N VAL A 10 5.33 6.61 -35.85
CA VAL A 10 4.00 7.11 -35.51
C VAL A 10 3.22 6.04 -34.74
N GLY A 11 3.06 6.27 -33.44
CA GLY A 11 2.24 5.45 -32.55
C GLY A 11 3.02 4.46 -31.70
N ASP A 12 4.35 4.58 -31.59
CA ASP A 12 5.06 3.97 -30.46
C ASP A 12 4.52 4.55 -29.15
N VAL A 13 4.36 3.71 -28.14
CA VAL A 13 3.96 4.11 -26.78
C VAL A 13 4.86 3.36 -25.83
N ASP A 14 5.85 4.06 -25.29
CA ASP A 14 6.77 3.49 -24.33
C ASP A 14 6.23 3.59 -22.89
N GLU A 15 7.02 3.15 -21.91
CA GLU A 15 6.60 3.21 -20.50
C GLU A 15 6.58 4.65 -19.96
N PHE A 16 7.36 5.53 -20.59
CA PHE A 16 7.42 6.95 -20.25
C PHE A 16 6.14 7.67 -20.68
N ASP A 17 5.65 7.41 -21.90
CA ASP A 17 4.37 7.95 -22.40
C ASP A 17 3.20 7.56 -21.49
N LEU A 18 3.21 6.32 -21.00
CA LEU A 18 2.19 5.83 -20.06
C LEU A 18 2.30 6.50 -18.69
N LEU A 19 3.53 6.71 -18.20
CA LEU A 19 3.77 7.42 -16.95
C LEU A 19 3.30 8.87 -17.02
N GLU A 20 3.64 9.61 -18.09
CA GLU A 20 3.19 10.99 -18.28
C GLU A 20 1.66 11.08 -18.36
N ALA A 21 1.02 10.17 -19.08
CA ALA A 21 -0.43 10.09 -19.17
C ALA A 21 -1.08 9.81 -17.80
N ALA A 22 -0.49 8.91 -17.01
CA ALA A 22 -0.98 8.58 -15.67
C ALA A 22 -0.91 9.79 -14.73
N LEU A 23 0.16 10.59 -14.77
CA LEU A 23 0.31 11.77 -13.90
C LEU A 23 -0.78 12.82 -14.10
N ARG A 24 -1.37 12.90 -15.31
CA ARG A 24 -2.50 13.81 -15.58
C ARG A 24 -3.79 13.39 -14.89
N GLN A 25 -3.88 12.15 -14.41
CA GLN A 25 -5.01 11.62 -13.66
C GLN A 25 -4.91 11.89 -12.16
N ARG A 26 -3.83 12.52 -11.67
CA ARG A 26 -3.55 12.72 -10.23
C ARG A 26 -3.68 11.42 -9.42
N PRO A 27 -2.91 10.37 -9.77
CA PRO A 27 -3.01 9.08 -9.12
C PRO A 27 -2.46 9.16 -7.69
N ASP A 28 -3.11 8.50 -6.74
CA ASP A 28 -2.57 8.32 -5.39
C ASP A 28 -1.39 7.32 -5.40
N TYR A 29 -1.49 6.27 -6.22
CA TYR A 29 -0.50 5.20 -6.34
C TYR A 29 -0.12 4.93 -7.79
N ILE A 30 1.18 4.77 -8.03
CA ILE A 30 1.74 4.36 -9.32
C ILE A 30 2.47 3.04 -9.14
N VAL A 31 1.98 1.99 -9.82
CA VAL A 31 2.65 0.69 -9.88
C VAL A 31 3.35 0.56 -11.22
N PHE A 32 4.66 0.80 -11.20
CA PHE A 32 5.52 0.64 -12.36
C PHE A 32 6.04 -0.80 -12.42
N GLY A 33 5.93 -1.46 -13.57
CA GLY A 33 6.20 -2.90 -13.67
C GLY A 33 7.64 -3.26 -13.31
N GLU A 34 8.59 -2.88 -14.15
CA GLU A 34 10.02 -3.11 -13.93
C GLU A 34 10.82 -1.96 -14.54
N THR A 35 11.71 -1.35 -13.77
CA THR A 35 12.62 -0.33 -14.28
C THR A 35 13.91 -0.98 -14.81
N ARG A 36 14.30 -0.64 -16.04
CA ARG A 36 15.41 -1.24 -16.79
C ARG A 36 16.39 -0.22 -17.38
N GLY A 37 16.00 1.04 -17.53
CA GLY A 37 16.72 2.06 -18.29
C GLY A 37 16.45 3.50 -17.83
N GLU A 38 16.43 4.43 -18.78
CA GLU A 38 16.37 5.87 -18.51
C GLU A 38 15.08 6.32 -17.84
N GLU A 39 13.99 5.56 -17.99
CA GLU A 39 12.69 5.80 -17.35
C GLU A 39 12.78 5.78 -15.81
N GLY A 40 13.86 5.21 -15.26
CA GLY A 40 14.16 5.31 -13.84
C GLY A 40 14.39 6.76 -13.37
N ARG A 41 14.84 7.69 -14.22
CA ARG A 41 14.94 9.11 -13.84
C ARG A 41 13.56 9.71 -13.59
N ASP A 42 12.64 9.45 -14.51
CA ASP A 42 11.30 10.01 -14.47
C ASP A 42 10.53 9.41 -13.30
N LEU A 43 10.72 8.12 -13.02
CA LEU A 43 10.16 7.47 -11.85
C LEU A 43 10.58 8.16 -10.54
N PHE A 44 11.88 8.45 -10.38
CA PHE A 44 12.37 9.15 -9.18
C PHE A 44 11.92 10.61 -9.13
N GLN A 45 11.74 11.26 -10.29
CA GLN A 45 11.14 12.59 -10.34
C GLN A 45 9.67 12.54 -9.88
N VAL A 46 8.90 11.56 -10.33
CA VAL A 46 7.52 11.32 -9.89
C VAL A 46 7.45 11.10 -8.38
N MET A 47 8.32 10.24 -7.84
CA MET A 47 8.44 10.03 -6.38
C MET A 47 8.70 11.34 -5.65
N SER A 48 9.63 12.16 -6.15
CA SER A 48 9.99 13.45 -5.52
C SER A 48 8.86 14.49 -5.55
N THR A 49 7.84 14.31 -6.39
CA THR A 49 6.66 15.18 -6.46
C THR A 49 5.51 14.72 -5.56
N GLY A 50 5.72 13.68 -4.75
CA GLY A 50 4.76 13.21 -3.75
C GLY A 50 3.82 12.09 -4.22
N HIS A 51 4.07 11.48 -5.38
CA HIS A 51 3.27 10.34 -5.85
C HIS A 51 3.84 9.04 -5.27
N THR A 52 3.03 8.29 -4.51
CA THR A 52 3.47 7.01 -3.96
C THR A 52 3.69 6.00 -5.09
N THR A 53 4.91 5.50 -5.21
CA THR A 53 5.32 4.72 -6.38
C THR A 53 5.99 3.42 -6.00
N TYR A 54 5.65 2.34 -6.69
CA TYR A 54 6.27 1.03 -6.57
C TYR A 54 6.89 0.63 -7.90
N THR A 55 8.07 0.00 -7.87
CA THR A 55 8.67 -0.63 -9.05
C THR A 55 9.39 -1.90 -8.68
N THR A 56 9.60 -2.79 -9.66
CA THR A 56 10.56 -3.88 -9.54
C THR A 56 11.87 -3.53 -10.24
N PHE A 57 12.98 -4.04 -9.72
CA PHE A 57 14.30 -3.78 -10.29
C PHE A 57 15.20 -4.99 -10.12
N HIS A 58 16.01 -5.29 -11.14
CA HIS A 58 16.93 -6.41 -11.10
C HIS A 58 18.24 -6.04 -10.37
N ALA A 59 18.38 -6.47 -9.12
CA ALA A 59 19.59 -6.31 -8.32
C ALA A 59 19.68 -7.36 -7.20
N ASP A 60 20.90 -7.73 -6.81
CA ASP A 60 21.19 -8.72 -5.75
C ASP A 60 21.41 -8.08 -4.37
N SER A 61 21.52 -6.75 -4.31
CA SER A 61 21.74 -5.97 -3.09
C SER A 61 21.30 -4.51 -3.24
N VAL A 62 21.07 -3.84 -2.11
CA VAL A 62 20.72 -2.40 -2.09
C VAL A 62 21.85 -1.54 -2.66
N GLY A 63 23.11 -1.89 -2.39
CA GLY A 63 24.25 -1.20 -2.98
C GLY A 63 24.27 -1.30 -4.51
N GLU A 64 23.84 -2.42 -5.08
CA GLU A 64 23.67 -2.56 -6.52
C GLU A 64 22.50 -1.74 -7.05
N VAL A 65 21.35 -1.71 -6.34
CA VAL A 65 20.22 -0.83 -6.68
C VAL A 65 20.71 0.63 -6.76
N ILE A 66 21.32 1.14 -5.70
CA ILE A 66 21.87 2.51 -5.64
C ILE A 66 22.82 2.75 -6.81
N LYS A 67 23.78 1.85 -7.02
CA LYS A 67 24.77 2.00 -8.08
C LYS A 67 24.10 2.04 -9.46
N ARG A 68 23.19 1.13 -9.78
CA ARG A 68 22.58 1.04 -11.12
C ARG A 68 21.64 2.20 -11.40
N PHE A 69 20.91 2.68 -10.40
CA PHE A 69 20.11 3.91 -10.54
C PHE A 69 20.97 5.16 -10.69
N THR A 70 22.10 5.26 -9.99
CA THR A 70 22.94 6.48 -10.00
C THR A 70 23.96 6.57 -11.14
N THR A 71 24.16 5.49 -11.89
CA THR A 71 25.07 5.46 -13.05
C THR A 71 24.32 5.26 -14.37
N ALA A 72 25.02 5.44 -15.50
CA ALA A 72 24.46 5.16 -16.82
C ALA A 72 23.96 3.70 -16.95
N PRO A 73 22.85 3.45 -17.67
CA PRO A 73 22.07 4.43 -18.45
C PRO A 73 21.10 5.28 -17.61
N ILE A 74 20.80 4.89 -16.37
CA ILE A 74 19.74 5.54 -15.58
C ILE A 74 20.17 6.93 -15.09
N ASN A 75 21.32 7.12 -14.46
CA ASN A 75 21.84 8.42 -13.98
C ASN A 75 20.85 9.26 -13.13
N VAL A 76 20.16 8.65 -12.16
CA VAL A 76 19.46 9.38 -11.08
C VAL A 76 20.48 10.08 -10.19
N SER A 77 20.23 11.33 -9.80
CA SER A 77 21.12 12.01 -8.85
C SER A 77 20.99 11.38 -7.45
N LYS A 78 22.09 11.26 -6.70
CA LYS A 78 22.06 10.68 -5.34
C LYS A 78 21.10 11.43 -4.40
N THR A 79 20.92 12.73 -4.63
CA THR A 79 19.95 13.56 -3.91
C THR A 79 18.50 13.20 -4.25
N LEU A 80 18.19 12.90 -5.52
CA LEU A 80 16.84 12.43 -5.88
C LEU A 80 16.59 11.01 -5.38
N PHE A 81 17.65 10.20 -5.22
CA PHE A 81 17.50 8.82 -4.75
C PHE A 81 16.86 8.71 -3.35
N THR A 82 16.95 9.77 -2.52
CA THR A 82 16.29 9.80 -1.20
C THR A 82 14.78 9.95 -1.27
N ALA A 83 14.18 10.08 -2.48
CA ALA A 83 12.73 10.01 -2.67
C ALA A 83 12.18 8.58 -2.60
N LEU A 84 13.05 7.56 -2.63
CA LEU A 84 12.68 6.18 -2.40
C LEU A 84 12.75 5.89 -0.90
N ASP A 85 11.70 5.36 -0.29
CA ASP A 85 11.70 5.08 1.16
C ASP A 85 12.35 3.73 1.50
N LEU A 86 12.07 2.70 0.71
CA LEU A 86 12.32 1.32 1.09
C LEU A 86 12.68 0.42 -0.10
N VAL A 87 13.65 -0.47 0.13
CA VAL A 87 14.10 -1.50 -0.81
C VAL A 87 13.93 -2.88 -0.19
N SER A 88 13.19 -3.76 -0.88
CA SER A 88 13.07 -5.19 -0.53
C SER A 88 13.89 -6.04 -1.51
N ILE A 89 14.92 -6.71 -1.01
CA ILE A 89 15.73 -7.63 -1.82
C ILE A 89 15.14 -9.03 -1.75
N GLN A 90 14.58 -9.52 -2.85
CA GLN A 90 14.06 -10.89 -2.95
C GLN A 90 15.15 -11.84 -3.45
N THR A 91 15.30 -12.99 -2.80
CA THR A 91 16.24 -14.03 -3.22
C THR A 91 15.57 -15.40 -3.34
N GLN A 92 16.12 -16.23 -4.23
CA GLN A 92 15.69 -17.60 -4.43
C GLN A 92 16.78 -18.55 -3.95
N THR A 93 16.49 -19.33 -2.92
CA THR A 93 17.48 -20.16 -2.21
C THR A 93 16.93 -21.57 -1.98
N ARG A 94 17.70 -22.42 -1.29
CA ARG A 94 17.27 -23.74 -0.83
C ARG A 94 17.35 -23.82 0.69
N VAL A 95 16.21 -24.12 1.31
CA VAL A 95 16.10 -24.39 2.76
C VAL A 95 15.51 -25.77 2.95
N GLY A 96 16.14 -26.60 3.77
CA GLY A 96 15.69 -27.98 4.00
C GLY A 96 15.55 -28.81 2.71
N GLY A 97 16.45 -28.59 1.73
CA GLY A 97 16.42 -29.25 0.41
C GLY A 97 15.34 -28.76 -0.55
N ARG A 98 14.44 -27.87 -0.13
CA ARG A 98 13.36 -27.31 -0.96
C ARG A 98 13.76 -25.95 -1.51
N LYS A 99 13.36 -25.66 -2.74
CA LYS A 99 13.57 -24.36 -3.38
C LYS A 99 12.53 -23.38 -2.81
N VAL A 100 13.00 -22.28 -2.24
CA VAL A 100 12.15 -21.26 -1.60
C VAL A 100 12.53 -19.86 -2.06
N ARG A 101 11.59 -18.92 -1.96
CA ARG A 101 11.86 -17.49 -2.08
C ARG A 101 11.82 -16.85 -0.69
N ARG A 102 12.74 -15.92 -0.43
CA ARG A 102 12.87 -15.20 0.83
C ARG A 102 13.15 -13.73 0.55
N ASN A 103 12.58 -12.85 1.35
CA ASN A 103 13.04 -11.48 1.44
C ASN A 103 14.39 -11.51 2.20
N LYS A 104 15.49 -11.29 1.49
CA LYS A 104 16.83 -11.36 2.06
C LYS A 104 17.08 -10.21 3.04
N THR A 105 16.72 -9.01 2.63
CA THR A 105 16.88 -7.78 3.41
C THR A 105 15.79 -6.78 3.06
N LEU A 106 15.30 -6.11 4.10
CA LEU A 106 14.43 -4.95 4.01
C LEU A 106 15.22 -3.73 4.49
N THR A 107 15.43 -2.77 3.60
CA THR A 107 16.33 -1.66 3.84
C THR A 107 15.62 -0.33 3.61
N GLU A 108 15.70 0.55 4.59
CA GLU A 108 15.24 1.92 4.51
C GLU A 108 16.34 2.80 3.91
N ILE A 109 15.94 3.67 2.99
CA ILE A 109 16.79 4.73 2.46
C ILE A 109 16.57 5.96 3.33
N ASN A 110 17.63 6.50 3.90
CA ASN A 110 17.55 7.69 4.76
C ASN A 110 17.98 8.91 3.95
N GLU A 111 19.07 9.55 4.37
CA GLU A 111 19.56 10.79 3.79
C GLU A 111 20.79 10.59 2.91
N TYR A 112 20.99 11.52 1.99
CA TYR A 112 22.25 11.68 1.27
C TYR A 112 23.25 12.45 2.14
N SER A 113 24.45 11.89 2.34
CA SER A 113 25.55 12.52 3.06
C SER A 113 26.48 13.25 2.07
N PRO A 114 26.50 14.60 2.04
CA PRO A 114 27.36 15.34 1.13
C PRO A 114 28.85 15.22 1.47
N GLU A 115 29.18 14.93 2.72
CA GLU A 115 30.57 14.82 3.19
C GLU A 115 31.27 13.60 2.59
N ASN A 116 30.54 12.48 2.47
CA ASN A 116 31.08 11.22 1.94
C ASN A 116 30.62 10.92 0.51
N ASP A 117 29.72 11.74 -0.05
CA ASP A 117 29.06 11.50 -1.34
C ASP A 117 28.38 10.10 -1.38
N GLU A 118 27.69 9.75 -0.30
CA GLU A 118 27.05 8.44 -0.10
C GLU A 118 25.61 8.58 0.35
N ILE A 119 24.78 7.59 0.02
CA ILE A 119 23.40 7.49 0.49
C ILE A 119 23.40 6.61 1.73
N ASN A 120 22.94 7.16 2.85
CA ASN A 120 22.83 6.42 4.09
C ASN A 120 21.61 5.50 4.03
N VAL A 121 21.85 4.20 4.25
CA VAL A 121 20.79 3.19 4.28
C VAL A 121 20.81 2.43 5.60
N ARG A 122 19.67 1.87 5.99
CA ARG A 122 19.54 1.07 7.21
C ARG A 122 18.76 -0.20 6.94
N ASP A 123 19.37 -1.33 7.25
CA ASP A 123 18.67 -2.61 7.22
C ASP A 123 17.75 -2.73 8.45
N VAL A 124 16.45 -2.91 8.22
CA VAL A 124 15.44 -3.07 9.26
C VAL A 124 15.20 -4.55 9.55
N TYR A 125 15.16 -5.36 8.49
CA TYR A 125 15.03 -6.82 8.60
C TYR A 125 16.10 -7.52 7.75
N GLU A 126 16.64 -8.61 8.28
CA GLU A 126 17.58 -9.49 7.59
C GLU A 126 17.15 -10.95 7.77
N TRP A 127 17.14 -11.71 6.68
CA TRP A 127 16.91 -13.15 6.71
C TRP A 127 18.20 -13.92 6.97
N ARG A 128 18.17 -14.85 7.94
CA ARG A 128 19.27 -15.75 8.28
C ARG A 128 19.08 -17.09 7.60
N ALA A 129 20.00 -17.41 6.68
CA ALA A 129 19.97 -18.68 5.94
C ALA A 129 20.12 -19.93 6.82
N GLU A 130 20.82 -19.81 7.94
CA GLU A 130 21.13 -20.93 8.84
C GLU A 130 19.89 -21.42 9.59
N THR A 131 19.05 -20.49 10.06
CA THR A 131 17.85 -20.79 10.86
C THR A 131 16.55 -20.63 10.07
N ASP A 132 16.60 -20.05 8.87
CA ASP A 132 15.43 -19.64 8.07
C ASP A 132 14.53 -18.60 8.76
N GLU A 133 15.11 -17.77 9.62
CA GLU A 133 14.41 -16.75 10.41
C GLU A 133 14.65 -15.34 9.88
N PHE A 134 13.72 -14.43 10.19
CA PHE A 134 13.86 -12.99 9.94
C PHE A 134 14.21 -12.29 11.24
N ILE A 135 15.36 -11.62 11.27
CA ILE A 135 15.82 -10.85 12.42
C ILE A 135 15.56 -9.37 12.16
N GLN A 136 14.94 -8.70 13.12
CA GLN A 136 14.86 -7.24 13.13
C GLN A 136 16.19 -6.68 13.63
N MET A 137 16.87 -5.90 12.80
CA MET A 137 18.23 -5.43 13.05
C MET A 137 18.29 -4.07 13.76
N GLY A 138 17.21 -3.28 13.70
CA GLY A 138 17.15 -1.94 14.29
C GLY A 138 15.76 -1.32 14.33
N SER A 139 15.72 -0.05 14.77
CA SER A 139 14.53 0.78 14.67
C SER A 139 14.34 1.29 13.24
N SER A 140 13.07 1.38 12.85
CA SER A 140 12.64 1.92 11.55
C SER A 140 12.55 3.44 11.64
N SER A 141 13.25 4.16 10.76
CA SER A 141 13.08 5.62 10.65
C SER A 141 11.72 5.95 10.04
N THR A 142 11.24 5.15 9.08
CA THR A 142 9.92 5.32 8.46
C THR A 142 8.79 5.20 9.49
N LEU A 143 8.86 4.26 10.43
CA LEU A 143 7.86 4.16 11.50
C LEU A 143 7.93 5.35 12.47
N GLU A 144 9.12 5.90 12.73
CA GLU A 144 9.29 7.10 13.55
C GLU A 144 8.69 8.33 12.87
N GLU A 145 8.86 8.46 11.55
CA GLU A 145 8.23 9.50 10.73
C GLU A 145 6.70 9.38 10.72
N ILE A 146 6.16 8.18 10.47
CA ILE A 146 4.72 7.92 10.54
C ILE A 146 4.16 8.28 11.92
N LYS A 147 4.88 7.92 12.99
CA LYS A 147 4.49 8.25 14.37
C LYS A 147 4.45 9.76 14.58
N PHE A 148 5.48 10.48 14.10
CA PHE A 148 5.56 11.93 14.19
C PHE A 148 4.44 12.62 13.41
N ASP A 149 4.27 12.27 12.13
CA ASP A 149 3.30 12.90 11.22
C ASP A 149 1.85 12.71 11.68
N ARG A 150 1.55 11.55 12.27
CA ARG A 150 0.22 11.24 12.80
C ARG A 150 0.02 11.73 14.24
N GLY A 151 1.05 12.30 14.88
CA GLY A 151 1.01 12.69 16.29
C GLY A 151 0.77 11.52 17.24
N TRP A 152 1.25 10.33 16.89
CA TRP A 152 1.05 9.11 17.67
C TRP A 152 2.03 8.99 18.83
N THR A 153 1.58 8.36 19.91
CA THR A 153 2.48 7.85 20.95
C THR A 153 3.15 6.55 20.50
N GLN A 154 4.21 6.14 21.20
CA GLN A 154 4.82 4.83 20.95
C GLN A 154 3.81 3.69 21.14
N ASP A 155 3.03 3.73 22.21
CA ASP A 155 2.00 2.73 22.50
C ASP A 155 0.95 2.65 21.36
N ARG A 156 0.55 3.79 20.79
CA ARG A 156 -0.40 3.81 19.67
C ARG A 156 0.19 3.20 18.39
N LEU A 157 1.46 3.46 18.11
CA LEU A 157 2.16 2.84 16.98
C LEU A 157 2.23 1.32 17.18
N ASP A 158 2.59 0.87 18.38
CA ASP A 158 2.73 -0.54 18.70
C ASP A 158 1.37 -1.26 18.65
N GLU A 159 0.30 -0.64 19.18
CA GLU A 159 -1.08 -1.13 19.06
C GLU A 159 -1.49 -1.26 17.58
N ALA A 160 -1.23 -0.23 16.76
CA ALA A 160 -1.59 -0.23 15.35
C ALA A 160 -0.83 -1.29 14.55
N LEU A 161 0.45 -1.54 14.87
CA LEU A 161 1.23 -2.64 14.28
C LEU A 161 0.74 -4.00 14.76
N PHE A 162 0.37 -4.10 16.04
CA PHE A 162 -0.13 -5.33 16.62
C PHE A 162 -1.47 -5.74 15.99
N LYS A 163 -2.44 -4.83 15.88
CA LYS A 163 -3.72 -5.07 15.18
C LYS A 163 -3.50 -5.62 13.76
N ARG A 164 -2.57 -5.04 12.99
CA ARG A 164 -2.20 -5.54 11.65
C ARG A 164 -1.63 -6.97 11.69
N LYS A 165 -0.78 -7.28 12.68
CA LYS A 165 -0.26 -8.64 12.88
C LYS A 165 -1.37 -9.63 13.21
N VAL A 166 -2.35 -9.24 14.02
CA VAL A 166 -3.50 -10.08 14.39
C VAL A 166 -4.31 -10.45 13.16
N VAL A 167 -4.65 -9.48 12.30
CA VAL A 167 -5.39 -9.76 11.05
C VAL A 167 -4.62 -10.75 10.17
N LEU A 168 -3.31 -10.52 9.95
CA LEU A 168 -2.49 -11.44 9.15
C LEU A 168 -2.37 -12.84 9.80
N ALA A 169 -2.22 -12.90 11.12
CA ALA A 169 -2.13 -14.16 11.84
C ALA A 169 -3.45 -14.95 11.75
N TYR A 170 -4.59 -14.28 11.86
CA TYR A 170 -5.91 -14.89 11.69
C TYR A 170 -6.08 -15.47 10.29
N LEU A 171 -5.76 -14.70 9.25
CA LEU A 171 -5.84 -15.19 7.86
C LEU A 171 -4.99 -16.46 7.64
N ILE A 172 -3.79 -16.51 8.22
CA ILE A 172 -2.92 -17.69 8.13
C ILE A 172 -3.49 -18.86 8.92
N ASN A 173 -3.98 -18.63 10.14
CA ASN A 173 -4.55 -19.67 11.00
C ASN A 173 -5.78 -20.34 10.37
N GLU A 174 -6.67 -19.53 9.80
CA GLU A 174 -7.91 -19.99 9.15
C GLU A 174 -7.71 -20.47 7.70
N GLY A 175 -6.50 -20.36 7.16
CA GLY A 175 -6.20 -20.75 5.78
C GLY A 175 -6.86 -19.86 4.73
N LEU A 176 -7.17 -18.60 5.07
CA LEU A 176 -7.74 -17.60 4.18
C LEU A 176 -6.64 -16.98 3.29
N ASN A 177 -6.27 -17.71 2.24
CA ASN A 177 -5.06 -17.45 1.44
C ASN A 177 -5.29 -17.20 -0.05
N THR A 178 -6.54 -17.01 -0.50
CA THR A 178 -6.84 -16.54 -1.86
C THR A 178 -6.54 -15.05 -1.96
N TYR A 179 -6.25 -14.57 -3.18
CA TYR A 179 -6.11 -13.13 -3.41
C TYR A 179 -7.35 -12.37 -2.92
N SER A 180 -8.55 -12.86 -3.25
CA SER A 180 -9.80 -12.19 -2.88
C SER A 180 -10.01 -12.12 -1.38
N HIS A 181 -9.74 -13.20 -0.63
CA HIS A 181 -9.88 -13.18 0.83
C HIS A 181 -8.92 -12.17 1.46
N VAL A 182 -7.66 -12.18 1.03
CA VAL A 182 -6.64 -11.29 1.59
C VAL A 182 -6.93 -9.84 1.21
N ALA A 183 -7.20 -9.56 -0.07
CA ALA A 183 -7.47 -8.22 -0.57
C ALA A 183 -8.70 -7.60 0.08
N ALA A 184 -9.83 -8.34 0.13
CA ALA A 184 -11.05 -7.86 0.75
C ALA A 184 -10.86 -7.61 2.25
N THR A 185 -10.20 -8.52 2.98
CA THR A 185 -9.92 -8.34 4.41
C THR A 185 -9.05 -7.11 4.65
N VAL A 186 -7.96 -6.94 3.88
CA VAL A 186 -7.03 -5.82 4.06
C VAL A 186 -7.70 -4.50 3.71
N GLN A 187 -8.48 -4.44 2.63
CA GLN A 187 -9.21 -3.24 2.23
C GLN A 187 -10.27 -2.87 3.27
N ALA A 188 -11.07 -3.85 3.73
CA ALA A 188 -12.05 -3.62 4.77
C ALA A 188 -11.39 -3.16 6.09
N PHE A 189 -10.25 -3.75 6.46
CA PHE A 189 -9.50 -3.33 7.65
C PHE A 189 -8.90 -1.92 7.54
N ILE A 190 -8.50 -1.49 6.34
CA ILE A 190 -8.01 -0.13 6.10
C ILE A 190 -9.13 0.89 6.30
N ASN A 191 -10.35 0.55 5.87
CA ASN A 191 -11.52 1.43 5.96
C ASN A 191 -12.13 1.44 7.38
N ASP A 192 -12.35 0.25 7.95
CA ASP A 192 -12.93 0.06 9.27
C ASP A 192 -12.23 -1.09 10.02
N PRO A 193 -11.15 -0.78 10.76
CA PRO A 193 -10.39 -1.79 11.48
C PRO A 193 -11.17 -2.39 12.65
N GLU A 194 -12.09 -1.64 13.27
CA GLU A 194 -12.79 -2.05 14.48
C GLU A 194 -13.82 -3.14 14.14
N THR A 195 -14.59 -2.95 13.05
CA THR A 195 -15.52 -3.97 12.54
C THR A 195 -14.81 -5.26 12.13
N ILE A 196 -13.66 -5.17 11.45
CA ILE A 196 -12.90 -6.37 11.09
C ILE A 196 -12.36 -7.11 12.33
N LEU A 197 -11.90 -6.39 13.34
CA LEU A 197 -11.46 -7.00 14.59
C LEU A 197 -12.62 -7.67 15.34
N ALA A 198 -13.82 -7.09 15.31
CA ALA A 198 -15.03 -7.71 15.86
C ALA A 198 -15.42 -8.99 15.10
N HIS A 199 -15.37 -8.98 13.77
CA HIS A 199 -15.60 -10.20 12.97
C HIS A 199 -14.57 -11.30 13.24
N ILE A 200 -13.31 -10.93 13.46
CA ILE A 200 -12.25 -11.86 13.87
C ILE A 200 -12.55 -12.43 15.25
N ALA A 201 -12.88 -11.57 16.21
CA ALA A 201 -13.17 -11.95 17.59
C ALA A 201 -14.33 -12.95 17.67
N ASN A 202 -15.36 -12.77 16.85
CA ASN A 202 -16.57 -13.60 16.82
C ASN A 202 -16.49 -14.78 15.82
N GLU A 203 -15.34 -15.02 15.20
CA GLU A 203 -15.15 -16.07 14.17
C GLU A 203 -16.10 -15.94 12.97
N ARG A 204 -16.60 -14.73 12.69
CA ARG A 204 -17.55 -14.44 11.61
C ARG A 204 -16.89 -14.01 10.31
N LEU A 205 -15.62 -13.58 10.35
CA LEU A 205 -14.94 -12.99 9.19
C LEU A 205 -15.05 -13.84 7.92
N LYS A 206 -14.86 -15.16 8.03
CA LYS A 206 -14.93 -16.06 6.87
C LYS A 206 -16.29 -16.01 6.15
N ARG A 207 -17.39 -15.95 6.90
CA ARG A 207 -18.75 -15.86 6.34
C ARG A 207 -18.96 -14.48 5.73
N SER A 208 -18.63 -13.43 6.47
CA SER A 208 -18.77 -12.05 6.01
C SER A 208 -17.94 -11.74 4.75
N LEU A 209 -16.80 -12.41 4.54
CA LEU A 209 -16.04 -12.28 3.30
C LEU A 209 -16.72 -12.92 2.09
N GLU A 210 -17.52 -13.97 2.27
CA GLU A 210 -18.33 -14.54 1.19
C GLU A 210 -19.41 -13.52 0.78
N ASP A 211 -20.03 -12.86 1.75
CA ASP A 211 -21.05 -11.83 1.52
C ASP A 211 -20.45 -10.55 0.89
N LEU A 212 -19.29 -10.08 1.40
CA LEU A 212 -18.57 -8.92 0.85
C LEU A 212 -18.10 -9.12 -0.60
N ARG A 213 -17.92 -10.36 -1.05
CA ARG A 213 -17.62 -10.65 -2.46
C ARG A 213 -18.82 -10.45 -3.38
N GLU A 214 -20.03 -10.57 -2.85
CA GLU A 214 -21.26 -10.31 -3.60
C GLU A 214 -21.60 -8.81 -3.64
N MET A 215 -21.06 -8.04 -2.69
CA MET A 215 -21.25 -6.59 -2.62
C MET A 215 -20.32 -5.85 -3.62
N GLU A 216 -20.94 -5.01 -4.44
CA GLU A 216 -20.39 -4.36 -5.64
C GLU A 216 -19.27 -3.33 -5.40
N SER A 217 -18.79 -3.16 -4.16
CA SER A 217 -17.84 -2.11 -3.78
C SER A 217 -16.36 -2.50 -3.97
N VAL A 218 -16.08 -3.78 -4.26
CA VAL A 218 -14.73 -4.29 -4.47
C VAL A 218 -14.66 -5.04 -5.80
N GLN A 219 -14.32 -4.34 -6.88
CA GLN A 219 -14.08 -4.96 -8.19
C GLN A 219 -12.76 -5.75 -8.18
N ILE A 220 -12.77 -6.93 -7.57
CA ILE A 220 -11.69 -7.92 -7.71
C ILE A 220 -11.95 -8.70 -9.00
N ASP A 221 -11.45 -8.18 -10.13
CA ASP A 221 -11.44 -8.88 -11.41
C ASP A 221 -10.28 -9.89 -11.44
N VAL A 222 -10.50 -11.02 -10.77
CA VAL A 222 -9.56 -12.15 -10.78
C VAL A 222 -10.17 -13.32 -11.52
N ASP A 223 -9.49 -13.69 -12.59
CA ASP A 223 -9.75 -14.90 -13.37
C ASP A 223 -9.65 -16.15 -12.47
N PRO A 224 -10.77 -16.87 -12.23
CA PRO A 224 -10.79 -18.01 -11.33
C PRO A 224 -9.82 -19.13 -11.75
N GLU A 225 -9.62 -19.34 -13.04
CA GLU A 225 -8.72 -20.37 -13.56
C GLU A 225 -7.26 -20.01 -13.21
N LYS A 226 -6.90 -18.72 -13.34
CA LYS A 226 -5.56 -18.25 -12.95
C LYS A 226 -5.34 -18.32 -11.44
N GLU A 227 -6.35 -17.98 -10.66
CA GLU A 227 -6.29 -18.00 -9.19
C GLU A 227 -6.11 -19.42 -8.63
N GLU A 228 -6.71 -20.43 -9.28
CA GLU A 228 -6.53 -21.84 -8.93
C GLU A 228 -5.11 -22.34 -9.27
N MET A 229 -4.46 -21.77 -10.29
CA MET A 229 -3.08 -22.11 -10.66
C MET A 229 -2.02 -21.51 -9.70
N VAL A 230 -2.40 -20.60 -8.80
CA VAL A 230 -1.47 -19.97 -7.85
C VAL A 230 -1.03 -20.99 -6.79
N PRO A 231 0.28 -21.27 -6.64
CA PRO A 231 0.77 -22.22 -5.63
C PRO A 231 0.61 -21.63 -4.22
N ARG A 232 -0.10 -22.34 -3.34
CA ARG A 232 -0.33 -21.95 -1.94
C ARG A 232 0.21 -23.02 -0.99
N PRO A 233 1.52 -22.98 -0.68
CA PRO A 233 2.10 -23.93 0.25
C PRO A 233 1.52 -23.73 1.66
N ASP A 234 1.31 -24.83 2.37
CA ASP A 234 0.91 -24.76 3.78
C ASP A 234 1.95 -24.02 4.62
N PRO A 235 1.51 -23.24 5.64
CA PRO A 235 2.42 -22.57 6.55
C PRO A 235 3.25 -23.62 7.32
N PRO A 236 4.59 -23.42 7.43
CA PRO A 236 5.45 -24.32 8.21
C PRO A 236 5.08 -24.28 9.71
N SER A 237 5.51 -25.29 10.47
CA SER A 237 5.21 -25.43 11.90
C SER A 237 5.60 -24.18 12.70
N GLU A 238 6.78 -23.62 12.41
CA GLU A 238 7.31 -22.44 13.07
C GLU A 238 6.42 -21.22 12.81
N LEU A 239 5.88 -21.07 11.60
CA LEU A 239 4.95 -19.99 11.29
C LEU A 239 3.61 -20.18 12.00
N ARG A 240 3.13 -21.42 12.13
CA ARG A 240 1.89 -21.73 12.86
C ARG A 240 2.02 -21.41 14.35
N GLU A 241 3.18 -21.70 14.95
CA GLU A 241 3.48 -21.33 16.33
C GLU A 241 3.48 -19.81 16.50
N VAL A 242 4.15 -19.07 15.60
CA VAL A 242 4.15 -17.60 15.63
C VAL A 242 2.74 -17.02 15.50
N THR A 243 1.90 -17.57 14.61
CA THR A 243 0.52 -17.08 14.45
C THR A 243 -0.33 -17.40 15.67
N ALA A 244 -0.18 -18.58 16.26
CA ALA A 244 -0.89 -18.95 17.49
C ALA A 244 -0.49 -18.04 18.66
N ASP A 245 0.80 -17.77 18.84
CA ASP A 245 1.31 -16.86 19.86
C ASP A 245 0.77 -15.43 19.70
N ILE A 246 0.63 -14.94 18.46
CA ILE A 246 0.07 -13.62 18.17
C ILE A 246 -1.41 -13.58 18.55
N LEU A 247 -2.18 -14.60 18.17
CA LEU A 247 -3.61 -14.69 18.47
C LEU A 247 -3.86 -14.85 19.97
N GLU A 248 -3.06 -15.65 20.68
CA GLU A 248 -3.13 -15.78 22.14
C GLU A 248 -2.88 -14.44 22.85
N LYS A 249 -1.87 -13.68 22.40
CA LYS A 249 -1.60 -12.33 22.93
C LYS A 249 -2.69 -11.32 22.59
N ALA A 250 -3.43 -11.55 21.51
CA ALA A 250 -4.52 -10.69 21.08
C ALA A 250 -5.82 -10.97 21.83
N GLU A 251 -5.95 -12.12 22.47
CA GLU A 251 -7.19 -12.57 23.12
C GLU A 251 -7.79 -11.53 24.07
N PRO A 252 -7.03 -10.86 24.97
CA PRO A 252 -7.61 -9.84 25.84
C PRO A 252 -8.21 -8.66 25.07
N MET A 253 -7.57 -8.27 23.96
CA MET A 253 -8.08 -7.21 23.08
C MET A 253 -9.31 -7.70 22.31
N LEU A 254 -9.30 -8.95 21.83
CA LEU A 254 -10.44 -9.52 21.09
C LEU A 254 -11.66 -9.73 22.00
N GLU A 255 -11.47 -10.02 23.28
CA GLU A 255 -12.55 -10.12 24.27
C GLU A 255 -13.34 -8.82 24.39
N GLU A 256 -12.67 -7.66 24.39
CA GLU A 256 -13.32 -6.34 24.39
C GLU A 256 -14.26 -6.14 23.18
N TYR A 257 -13.90 -6.67 22.00
CA TYR A 257 -14.74 -6.60 20.82
C TYR A 257 -15.95 -7.56 20.89
N ARG A 258 -15.81 -8.73 21.52
CA ARG A 258 -16.95 -9.65 21.72
C ARG A 258 -17.98 -9.05 22.67
N ASP A 259 -17.52 -8.42 23.73
CA ASP A 259 -18.38 -7.78 24.72
C ASP A 259 -19.12 -6.57 24.14
N ALA A 260 -18.47 -5.79 23.27
CA ALA A 260 -19.08 -4.65 22.59
C ALA A 260 -20.21 -5.08 21.64
N ASP A 261 -19.97 -6.11 20.81
CA ASP A 261 -20.98 -6.67 19.90
C ASP A 261 -22.16 -7.28 20.69
N THR A 262 -21.88 -7.94 21.80
CA THR A 262 -22.91 -8.49 22.69
C THR A 262 -23.75 -7.40 23.36
N ALA A 263 -23.13 -6.28 23.77
CA ALA A 263 -23.83 -5.16 24.38
C ALA A 263 -24.76 -4.42 23.40
N ASP A 264 -24.35 -4.28 22.14
CA ASP A 264 -25.20 -3.71 21.08
C ASP A 264 -26.39 -4.64 20.75
N LEU A 265 -26.16 -5.96 20.72
CA LEU A 265 -27.23 -6.97 20.60
C LEU A 265 -28.18 -6.97 21.81
N GLU A 266 -27.66 -6.87 23.05
CA GLU A 266 -28.48 -6.79 24.27
C GLU A 266 -29.28 -5.48 24.35
N ALA A 267 -28.76 -4.37 23.81
CA ALA A 267 -29.46 -3.10 23.72
C ALA A 267 -30.56 -3.09 22.65
N ALA A 268 -30.39 -3.86 21.57
CA ALA A 268 -31.38 -4.05 20.51
C ALA A 268 -32.54 -4.97 20.94
N LEU A 269 -32.35 -5.82 21.95
CA LEU A 269 -33.40 -6.69 22.48
C LEU A 269 -34.40 -5.90 23.36
N PRO A 270 -35.71 -5.91 23.05
CA PRO A 270 -36.69 -5.25 23.88
C PRO A 270 -36.75 -5.92 25.25
N THR A 271 -36.46 -5.15 26.30
CA THR A 271 -36.52 -5.61 27.70
C THR A 271 -37.95 -5.98 28.09
N GLY A 272 -38.31 -7.26 27.96
CA GLY A 272 -39.66 -7.72 28.28
C GLY A 272 -39.91 -9.22 28.19
N THR A 273 -39.61 -9.92 29.30
CA THR A 273 -40.23 -11.19 29.77
C THR A 273 -40.24 -12.42 28.87
N ALA A 274 -39.55 -13.46 29.36
CA ALA A 274 -39.69 -14.89 29.12
C ALA A 274 -40.86 -15.35 28.21
N GLY A 275 -40.50 -15.88 27.05
CA GLY A 275 -41.34 -16.70 26.18
C GLY A 275 -40.43 -17.41 25.19
N ASP A 276 -40.42 -18.73 25.28
CA ASP A 276 -39.74 -19.69 24.39
C ASP A 276 -40.14 -19.43 22.92
N GLU A 277 -39.18 -19.02 22.09
CA GLU A 277 -39.11 -19.27 20.64
C GLU A 277 -37.78 -18.70 20.11
N ALA A 278 -36.96 -19.55 19.49
CA ALA A 278 -35.71 -19.15 18.86
C ALA A 278 -36.00 -18.24 17.64
N PRO A 279 -35.35 -17.07 17.50
CA PRO A 279 -35.31 -16.39 16.22
C PRO A 279 -34.20 -16.99 15.36
N ALA A 280 -34.49 -17.12 14.06
CA ALA A 280 -33.48 -17.28 13.03
C ALA A 280 -32.81 -15.92 12.84
N ASP A 281 -31.49 -15.88 13.04
CA ASP A 281 -30.69 -14.68 12.80
C ASP A 281 -30.51 -14.47 11.30
N ASP A 282 -31.24 -13.50 10.76
CA ASP A 282 -30.86 -12.69 9.59
C ASP A 282 -30.72 -11.26 10.12
N GLU A 283 -29.53 -10.90 10.58
CA GLU A 283 -29.10 -9.50 10.66
C GLU A 283 -27.88 -9.36 9.75
N ASP A 284 -28.16 -9.25 8.45
CA ASP A 284 -27.20 -8.77 7.47
C ASP A 284 -26.85 -7.31 7.81
N VAL A 285 -25.60 -7.08 8.21
CA VAL A 285 -25.05 -5.74 8.32
C VAL A 285 -24.95 -5.17 6.91
N ASP A 286 -25.82 -4.20 6.58
CA ASP A 286 -25.83 -3.51 5.29
C ASP A 286 -24.62 -2.59 5.15
N PHE A 287 -23.54 -3.09 4.53
CA PHE A 287 -22.35 -2.31 4.17
C PHE A 287 -22.62 -1.24 3.07
N GLY A 288 -23.84 -1.18 2.50
CA GLY A 288 -24.21 -0.20 1.48
C GLY A 288 -24.42 1.23 1.99
N GLN A 289 -24.62 1.42 3.30
CA GLN A 289 -24.89 2.74 3.87
C GLN A 289 -23.65 3.62 4.13
N PHE A 290 -22.45 3.11 3.92
CA PHE A 290 -21.20 3.83 4.23
C PHE A 290 -20.38 4.26 3.00
N VAL A 291 -20.98 4.22 1.81
CA VAL A 291 -20.44 4.90 0.64
C VAL A 291 -20.90 6.36 0.68
N PRO A 292 -20.01 7.37 0.82
CA PRO A 292 -20.43 8.75 0.63
C PRO A 292 -20.93 8.89 -0.81
N GLU A 293 -22.17 9.36 -1.00
CA GLU A 293 -22.69 9.72 -2.32
C GLU A 293 -21.66 10.62 -3.01
N ALA A 294 -21.25 10.23 -4.21
CA ALA A 294 -20.44 11.07 -5.07
C ALA A 294 -21.16 12.42 -5.21
N GLY A 295 -20.55 13.47 -4.66
CA GLY A 295 -21.18 14.79 -4.56
C GLY A 295 -21.71 15.26 -5.90
N GLU A 296 -22.99 15.65 -5.92
CA GLU A 296 -23.61 16.36 -7.02
C GLU A 296 -22.80 17.61 -7.36
N GLU A 297 -22.38 17.73 -8.62
CA GLU A 297 -21.84 18.97 -9.16
C GLU A 297 -22.93 20.07 -9.09
N PRO A 298 -22.67 21.23 -8.48
CA PRO A 298 -23.64 22.31 -8.55
C PRO A 298 -23.58 22.96 -9.94
N GLU A 299 -24.66 22.75 -10.71
CA GLU A 299 -25.03 23.59 -11.85
C GLU A 299 -25.16 25.06 -11.40
N GLY A 300 -24.63 25.97 -12.21
CA GLY A 300 -24.32 27.33 -11.82
C GLY A 300 -25.47 28.33 -11.71
N GLU A 301 -25.12 29.51 -11.22
CA GLU A 301 -25.83 30.77 -11.47
C GLU A 301 -24.83 31.86 -11.88
N SER A 302 -25.04 32.41 -13.08
CA SER A 302 -24.65 33.76 -13.54
C SER A 302 -25.09 34.83 -12.52
N GLU A 303 -24.52 36.01 -12.32
CA GLU A 303 -23.93 37.02 -13.21
C GLU A 303 -23.45 38.16 -12.28
N SER A 304 -22.37 38.89 -12.59
CA SER A 304 -22.38 40.37 -12.58
C SER A 304 -21.02 40.97 -12.95
N ASP A 305 -21.16 42.03 -13.73
CA ASP A 305 -20.17 42.87 -14.38
C ASP A 305 -19.08 43.46 -13.47
N ALA A 306 -17.85 43.53 -14.00
CA ALA A 306 -16.95 44.65 -13.76
C ALA A 306 -16.02 44.84 -14.95
N GLU A 307 -16.33 45.86 -15.74
CA GLU A 307 -15.48 46.47 -16.77
C GLU A 307 -14.13 46.90 -16.16
N VAL A 308 -13.01 46.59 -16.84
CA VAL A 308 -11.77 47.37 -16.71
C VAL A 308 -11.24 47.68 -18.10
N GLU A 309 -11.17 48.98 -18.35
CA GLU A 309 -10.85 49.62 -19.61
C GLU A 309 -9.44 49.31 -20.14
N ALA A 310 -9.36 49.25 -21.46
CA ALA A 310 -8.13 49.37 -22.21
C ALA A 310 -7.67 50.84 -22.23
N ASP A 311 -6.41 51.10 -21.85
CA ASP A 311 -5.72 52.31 -22.30
C ASP A 311 -4.47 51.93 -23.10
N GLY A 312 -4.51 52.32 -24.36
CA GLY A 312 -3.40 52.25 -25.29
C GLY A 312 -2.65 53.57 -25.30
N GLY A 313 -1.37 53.54 -24.94
CA GLY A 313 -0.46 54.67 -25.07
C GLY A 313 0.82 54.27 -25.79
N ALA A 314 0.83 54.41 -27.11
CA ALA A 314 2.05 54.33 -27.92
C ALA A 314 2.80 55.66 -27.86
N VAL A 315 4.10 55.67 -27.50
CA VAL A 315 5.08 56.66 -27.99
C VAL A 315 6.47 56.00 -28.18
N SER A 316 6.98 56.27 -29.37
CA SER A 316 8.30 56.05 -29.98
C SER A 316 9.56 56.34 -29.15
N GLY A 317 10.67 55.69 -29.55
CA GLY A 317 11.90 56.45 -29.85
C GLY A 317 13.24 55.87 -29.37
N ALA A 318 13.90 55.13 -30.27
CA ALA A 318 15.34 55.18 -30.61
C ALA A 318 16.45 55.08 -29.53
N GLY A 319 17.39 54.15 -29.76
CA GLY A 319 18.82 54.51 -29.84
C GLY A 319 19.83 53.64 -29.07
N GLY A 320 20.78 53.06 -29.83
CA GLY A 320 22.18 52.80 -29.41
C GLY A 320 22.45 51.48 -28.68
N GLU A 321 23.01 50.46 -29.31
CA GLU A 321 24.47 50.22 -29.51
C GLU A 321 25.27 49.81 -28.25
N ALA A 322 25.83 48.60 -28.37
CA ALA A 322 27.22 48.20 -28.09
C ALA A 322 27.69 47.81 -26.67
N SER A 323 28.27 46.59 -26.65
CA SER A 323 29.48 46.14 -25.95
C SER A 323 29.50 46.11 -24.41
N ARG A 324 29.45 44.92 -23.82
CA ARG A 324 30.61 44.07 -23.45
C ARG A 324 30.15 42.79 -22.75
#